data_AF-A0AA35TUT2-F1
#
_entry.id   AF-A0AA35TUT2-F1
#
_cell.length_a   1.000
_cell.length_b   1.000
_cell.length_c   1.000
_cell.angle_alpha   90.00
_cell.angle_beta   90.00
_cell.angle_gamma   90.00
#
_symmetry.space_group_name_H-M   'P 1'
#
loop_
_entity.id
_entity.type
_entity.pdbx_description
1 polymer ?
#
loop_
_entity_poly.entity_id
_entity_poly.type
_entity_poly.pdbx_seq_one_letter_code
_entity_poly.pdbx_strand_id
1 'polypeptide(L)'
;MLRRLRGRSHSVVTGIALADAATGVELTSAKVSRVHMREYTDEEIAAYVESGEPFDKAGAYAVQDRRFKPASRIYGCYRNTVGLPLCDVLTLLERIGTPATFKQGWTAPRGCPDCDRWHSITSREAEVNRL
;
A
#
# COMPACT_ATOMS: atom_id res chain seq x y z
N MET A 1 -14.25 16.13 -2.99
CA MET A 1 -14.16 14.67 -2.77
C MET A 1 -14.37 14.26 -1.33
N LEU A 2 -13.61 14.80 -0.37
CA LEU A 2 -13.66 14.43 1.06
C LEU A 2 -15.08 14.35 1.66
N ARG A 3 -15.95 15.35 1.44
CA ARG A 3 -17.36 15.29 1.91
C ARG A 3 -18.15 14.06 1.42
N ARG A 4 -17.86 13.56 0.21
CA ARG A 4 -18.51 12.35 -0.35
C ARG A 4 -18.00 11.06 0.28
N LEU A 5 -16.78 11.08 0.82
CA LEU A 5 -16.10 9.92 1.39
C LEU A 5 -16.26 9.86 2.92
N ARG A 6 -16.48 10.99 3.60
CA ARG A 6 -16.74 11.10 5.04
C ARG A 6 -17.72 10.03 5.53
N GLY A 7 -17.34 9.29 6.56
CA GLY A 7 -18.20 8.26 7.17
C GLY A 7 -18.45 7.01 6.33
N ARG A 8 -17.86 6.91 5.14
CA ARG A 8 -18.19 5.85 4.16
C ARG A 8 -16.99 4.97 3.88
N SER A 9 -17.31 3.78 3.37
CA SER A 9 -16.33 2.86 2.83
C SER A 9 -16.18 3.03 1.33
N HIS A 10 -14.95 2.97 0.83
CA HIS A 10 -14.66 2.90 -0.60
C HIS A 10 -13.52 1.94 -0.89
N SER A 11 -13.39 1.54 -2.15
CA SER A 11 -12.31 0.67 -2.62
C SER A 11 -11.17 1.50 -3.18
N VAL A 12 -9.93 1.13 -2.82
CA VAL A 12 -8.70 1.58 -3.46
C VAL A 12 -8.15 0.41 -4.25
N VAL A 13 -7.91 0.63 -5.54
CA VAL A 13 -7.40 -0.36 -6.48
C VAL A 13 -6.08 0.13 -7.04
N THR A 14 -5.01 -0.61 -6.81
CA THR A 14 -3.71 -0.34 -7.45
C THR A 14 -3.41 -1.44 -8.45
N GLY A 15 -3.23 -1.05 -9.72
CA GLY A 15 -2.71 -1.91 -10.76
C GLY A 15 -1.19 -1.91 -10.76
N ILE A 16 -0.59 -3.06 -11.03
CA ILE A 16 0.84 -3.24 -11.28
C ILE A 16 0.99 -3.84 -12.68
N ALA A 17 1.89 -3.26 -13.47
CA ALA A 17 2.41 -3.86 -14.69
C ALA A 17 3.92 -4.05 -14.53
N LEU A 18 4.41 -5.23 -14.88
CA LEU A 18 5.81 -5.59 -14.90
C LEU A 18 6.14 -6.05 -16.32
N ALA A 19 7.16 -5.43 -16.91
CA ALA A 19 7.70 -5.80 -18.21
C ALA A 19 9.16 -6.22 -18.03
N ASP A 20 9.48 -7.46 -18.38
CA ASP A 20 10.85 -7.95 -18.46
C ASP A 20 11.42 -7.58 -19.83
N ALA A 21 12.29 -6.58 -19.85
CA ALA A 21 12.89 -6.07 -21.07
C ALA A 21 13.83 -7.08 -21.76
N ALA A 22 14.35 -8.08 -21.04
CA ALA A 22 15.26 -9.08 -21.61
C ALA A 22 14.51 -10.17 -22.38
N THR A 23 13.33 -10.57 -21.88
CA THR A 23 12.53 -11.67 -22.46
C THR A 23 11.31 -11.18 -23.22
N GLY A 24 10.90 -9.93 -23.04
CA GLY A 24 9.65 -9.38 -23.54
C GLY A 24 8.40 -9.86 -22.79
N VAL A 25 8.56 -10.57 -21.68
CA VAL A 25 7.43 -11.04 -20.86
C VAL A 25 6.76 -9.86 -20.15
N GLU A 26 5.44 -9.76 -20.29
CA GLU A 26 4.61 -8.78 -19.59
C GLU A 26 3.67 -9.48 -18.61
N LEU A 27 3.66 -9.03 -17.36
CA LEU A 27 2.77 -9.53 -16.31
C LEU A 27 2.03 -8.38 -15.65
N THR A 28 0.77 -8.61 -15.30
CA THR A 28 -0.04 -7.63 -14.58
C THR A 28 -0.63 -8.21 -13.30
N SER A 29 -0.83 -7.38 -12.29
CA SER A 29 -1.63 -7.70 -11.09
C SER A 29 -2.47 -6.48 -10.70
N ALA A 30 -3.53 -6.70 -9.93
CA ALA A 30 -4.29 -5.63 -9.31
C ALA A 30 -4.63 -6.00 -7.87
N LYS A 31 -4.41 -5.06 -6.94
CA LYS A 31 -4.76 -5.23 -5.54
C LYS A 31 -5.92 -4.33 -5.17
N VAL A 32 -6.92 -4.90 -4.51
CA VAL A 32 -8.07 -4.17 -3.97
C VAL A 32 -7.94 -4.10 -2.45
N SER A 33 -8.24 -2.95 -1.87
CA SER A 33 -8.37 -2.76 -0.42
C SER A 33 -9.52 -1.83 -0.14
N ARG A 34 -10.21 -2.03 0.98
CA ARG A 34 -11.35 -1.19 1.39
C ARG A 34 -10.91 -0.27 2.51
N VAL A 35 -11.19 1.01 2.36
CA VAL A 35 -10.90 2.04 3.36
C VAL A 35 -12.23 2.54 3.90
N HIS A 36 -12.38 2.51 5.23
CA HIS A 36 -13.47 3.18 5.92
C HIS A 36 -12.97 4.53 6.43
N MET A 37 -13.62 5.60 6.00
CA MET A 37 -13.24 6.96 6.35
C MET A 37 -13.78 7.34 7.72
N ARG A 38 -13.05 8.22 8.42
CA ARG A 38 -13.53 8.81 9.67
C ARG A 38 -14.66 9.81 9.39
N GLU A 39 -15.44 10.09 10.41
CA GLU A 39 -16.38 11.21 10.49
C GLU A 39 -15.62 12.52 10.83
N TYR A 40 -14.79 13.03 9.91
CA TYR A 40 -14.09 14.32 10.10
C TYR A 40 -15.03 15.51 9.85
N THR A 41 -14.78 16.65 10.49
CA THR A 41 -15.64 17.84 10.35
C THR A 41 -15.37 18.63 9.06
N ASP A 42 -16.14 19.68 8.79
CA ASP A 42 -15.90 20.57 7.64
C ASP A 42 -14.69 21.48 7.86
N GLU A 43 -14.39 21.82 9.12
CA GLU A 43 -13.20 22.57 9.52
C GLU A 43 -11.94 21.74 9.28
N GLU A 44 -11.95 20.44 9.61
CA GLU A 44 -10.83 19.54 9.31
C GLU A 44 -10.60 19.41 7.80
N ILE A 45 -11.69 19.36 7.00
CA ILE A 45 -11.57 19.38 5.54
C ILE A 45 -10.92 20.67 5.06
N ALA A 46 -11.37 21.83 5.55
CA ALA A 46 -10.86 23.12 5.12
C ALA A 46 -9.36 23.25 5.43
N ALA A 47 -8.94 22.93 6.65
CA ALA A 47 -7.54 22.94 7.05
C ALA A 47 -6.67 21.97 6.23
N TYR A 48 -7.19 20.79 5.93
CA TYR A 48 -6.46 19.82 5.11
C TYR A 48 -6.33 20.28 3.65
N VAL A 49 -7.36 20.90 3.08
CA VAL A 49 -7.30 21.48 1.73
C VAL A 49 -6.32 22.65 1.66
N GLU A 50 -6.32 23.52 2.66
CA GLU A 50 -5.38 24.66 2.75
C GLU A 50 -3.92 24.20 2.81
N SER A 51 -3.64 23.03 3.39
CA SER A 51 -2.28 22.48 3.44
C SER A 51 -1.69 22.11 2.08
N GLY A 52 -2.50 22.02 1.01
CA GLY A 52 -2.05 21.62 -0.33
C GLY A 52 -1.86 20.11 -0.53
N GLU A 53 -1.76 19.34 0.56
CA GLU A 53 -1.59 17.89 0.54
C GLU A 53 -2.63 17.09 -0.26
N PRO A 54 -3.93 17.44 -0.35
CA PRO A 54 -4.87 16.55 -1.04
C PRO A 54 -4.77 16.58 -2.57
N PHE A 55 -4.08 17.56 -3.18
CA PHE A 55 -4.22 17.84 -4.61
C PHE A 55 -3.52 16.85 -5.54
N ASP A 56 -2.52 16.12 -5.06
CA ASP A 56 -1.79 15.09 -5.83
C ASP A 56 -2.30 13.67 -5.56
N LYS A 57 -3.43 13.53 -4.85
CA LYS A 57 -3.91 12.23 -4.35
C LYS A 57 -5.27 11.88 -4.90
N ALA A 58 -5.39 10.69 -5.49
CA ALA A 58 -6.69 10.15 -5.89
C ALA A 58 -7.64 10.07 -4.68
N GLY A 59 -8.86 10.60 -4.83
CA GLY A 59 -9.81 10.70 -3.71
C GLY A 59 -9.55 11.87 -2.74
N ALA A 60 -8.53 12.69 -3.00
CA ALA A 60 -8.16 13.88 -2.23
C ALA A 60 -7.73 13.58 -0.78
N TYR A 61 -7.06 12.45 -0.52
CA TYR A 61 -6.50 12.14 0.80
C TYR A 61 -5.28 11.22 0.73
N ALA A 62 -4.42 11.28 1.75
CA ALA A 62 -3.35 10.31 2.01
C ALA A 62 -3.69 9.49 3.26
N VAL A 63 -3.76 8.17 3.16
CA VAL A 63 -4.02 7.30 4.32
C VAL A 63 -2.93 7.41 5.40
N GLN A 64 -1.71 7.78 4.98
CA GLN A 64 -0.54 7.96 5.83
C GLN A 64 -0.46 9.35 6.49
N ASP A 65 -1.42 10.24 6.19
CA ASP A 65 -1.43 11.58 6.77
C ASP A 65 -1.65 11.52 8.28
N ARG A 66 -0.63 11.93 9.04
CA ARG A 66 -0.64 11.87 10.51
C ARG A 66 -1.39 13.02 11.16
N ARG A 67 -1.67 14.11 10.43
CA ARG A 67 -2.41 15.28 10.91
C ARG A 67 -3.90 15.10 10.66
N PHE A 68 -4.29 14.88 9.40
CA PHE A 68 -5.69 14.73 9.00
C PHE A 68 -6.27 13.37 9.41
N LYS A 69 -5.47 12.29 9.43
CA LYS A 69 -5.88 10.93 9.82
C LYS A 69 -7.24 10.54 9.21
N PRO A 70 -7.30 10.40 7.87
CA PRO A 70 -8.57 10.33 7.13
C PRO A 70 -9.36 9.03 7.34
N ALA A 71 -8.67 7.93 7.63
CA ALA A 71 -9.26 6.60 7.72
C ALA A 71 -9.43 6.17 9.18
N SER A 72 -10.60 5.61 9.50
CA SER A 72 -10.87 4.95 10.78
C SER A 72 -10.48 3.47 10.74
N ARG A 73 -10.59 2.83 9.56
CA ARG A 73 -10.20 1.43 9.37
C ARG A 73 -9.81 1.14 7.93
N ILE A 74 -8.90 0.17 7.77
CA ILE A 74 -8.49 -0.36 6.47
C ILE A 74 -8.67 -1.87 6.51
N TYR A 75 -9.24 -2.41 5.44
CA TYR A 75 -9.43 -3.84 5.24
C TYR A 75 -8.62 -4.26 4.01
N GLY A 76 -7.71 -5.21 4.19
CA GLY A 76 -6.78 -5.66 3.16
C GLY A 76 -5.41 -5.00 3.29
N CYS A 77 -4.83 -4.60 2.15
CA CYS A 77 -3.44 -4.18 2.09
C CYS A 77 -3.27 -2.68 2.36
N TYR A 78 -2.64 -2.32 3.47
CA TYR A 78 -2.26 -0.93 3.76
C TYR A 78 -1.40 -0.33 2.64
N ARG A 79 -0.38 -1.07 2.17
CA ARG A 79 0.54 -0.60 1.12
C ARG A 79 -0.12 -0.42 -0.24
N ASN A 80 -1.16 -1.21 -0.54
CA ASN A 80 -2.04 -0.95 -1.69
C ASN A 80 -2.70 0.43 -1.56
N THR A 81 -3.18 0.77 -0.36
CA THR A 81 -3.83 2.07 -0.11
C THR A 81 -2.82 3.24 -0.19
N VAL A 82 -1.56 3.00 0.17
CA VAL A 82 -0.46 3.97 -0.02
C VAL A 82 -0.09 4.13 -1.51
N GLY A 83 -0.30 3.09 -2.33
CA GLY A 83 -0.12 3.15 -3.79
C GLY A 83 0.83 2.12 -4.39
N LEU A 84 1.39 1.19 -3.59
CA LEU A 84 2.20 0.09 -4.13
C LEU A 84 2.03 -1.19 -3.30
N PRO A 85 1.26 -2.18 -3.80
CA PRO A 85 1.08 -3.46 -3.10
C PRO A 85 2.33 -4.33 -3.23
N LEU A 86 3.30 -4.14 -2.33
CA LEU A 86 4.61 -4.82 -2.38
C LEU A 86 4.50 -6.35 -2.43
N CYS A 87 3.57 -6.97 -1.69
CA CYS A 87 3.40 -8.43 -1.73
C CYS A 87 3.12 -8.91 -3.19
N ASP A 88 2.34 -8.14 -3.97
CA ASP A 88 2.02 -8.43 -5.36
C ASP A 88 3.21 -8.17 -6.29
N VAL A 89 3.96 -7.06 -6.10
CA VAL A 89 5.19 -6.77 -6.87
C VAL A 89 6.21 -7.89 -6.74
N LEU A 90 6.47 -8.34 -5.51
CA LEU A 90 7.40 -9.44 -5.22
C LEU A 90 6.94 -10.75 -5.87
N THR A 91 5.63 -10.98 -5.96
CA THR A 91 5.06 -12.15 -6.65
C THR A 91 5.37 -12.11 -8.15
N LEU A 92 5.24 -10.93 -8.78
CA LEU A 92 5.52 -10.79 -10.20
C LEU A 92 7.01 -10.94 -10.51
N LEU A 93 7.87 -10.40 -9.65
CA LEU A 93 9.33 -10.52 -9.76
C LEU A 93 9.79 -11.99 -9.66
N GLU A 94 9.24 -12.77 -8.74
CA GLU A 94 9.52 -14.21 -8.66
C GLU A 94 9.09 -14.98 -9.92
N ARG A 95 7.96 -14.60 -10.53
CA ARG A 95 7.44 -15.27 -11.74
C ARG A 95 8.34 -15.09 -12.97
N ILE A 96 9.13 -14.02 -13.02
CA ILE A 96 10.14 -13.80 -14.06
C ILE A 96 11.53 -14.30 -13.65
N GLY A 97 11.63 -15.10 -12.59
CA GLY A 97 12.91 -15.65 -12.12
C GLY A 97 13.85 -14.62 -11.48
N THR A 98 13.34 -13.44 -11.08
CA THR A 98 14.11 -12.38 -10.41
C THR A 98 13.58 -12.17 -8.99
N PRO A 99 13.75 -13.15 -8.07
CA PRO A 99 13.30 -12.97 -6.68
C PRO A 99 14.00 -11.76 -6.06
N ALA A 100 13.25 -10.96 -5.29
CA ALA A 100 13.83 -9.81 -4.62
C ALA A 100 14.81 -10.25 -3.53
N THR A 101 15.95 -9.57 -3.45
CA THR A 101 16.93 -9.71 -2.38
C THR A 101 16.88 -8.47 -1.48
N PHE A 102 17.00 -8.69 -0.17
CA PHE A 102 17.03 -7.62 0.82
C PHE A 102 18.46 -7.45 1.33
N LYS A 103 18.84 -6.19 1.61
CA LYS A 103 20.17 -5.91 2.17
C LYS A 103 20.27 -6.50 3.57
N GLN A 104 21.46 -7.00 3.93
CA GLN A 104 21.71 -7.48 5.29
C GLN A 104 21.37 -6.40 6.33
N GLY A 105 20.66 -6.78 7.39
CA GLY A 105 20.20 -5.85 8.43
C GLY A 105 19.01 -4.99 8.03
N TRP A 106 18.45 -5.16 6.82
CA TRP A 106 17.15 -4.60 6.50
C TRP A 106 16.09 -5.21 7.41
N THR A 107 15.16 -4.38 7.86
CA THR A 107 14.03 -4.83 8.66
C THR A 107 12.75 -4.41 7.99
N ALA A 108 11.79 -5.33 7.96
CA ALA A 108 10.53 -5.09 7.30
C ALA A 108 9.73 -4.01 8.06
N PRO A 109 9.31 -2.91 7.42
CA PRO A 109 8.57 -1.86 8.12
C PRO A 109 7.26 -2.38 8.73
N ARG A 110 6.98 -1.98 9.98
CA ARG A 110 5.69 -2.24 10.64
C ARG A 110 4.55 -1.69 9.76
N GLY A 111 3.53 -2.51 9.45
CA GLY A 111 2.39 -2.07 8.63
C GLY A 111 1.71 -3.12 7.75
N CYS A 112 2.13 -4.38 7.79
CA CYS A 112 1.44 -5.50 7.12
C CYS A 112 1.27 -6.72 8.05
N PRO A 113 0.67 -6.57 9.25
CA PRO A 113 0.53 -7.68 10.20
C PRO A 113 -0.30 -8.85 9.66
N ASP A 114 -1.14 -8.61 8.64
CA ASP A 114 -2.05 -9.60 8.07
C ASP A 114 -1.69 -10.01 6.61
N CYS A 115 -0.47 -9.76 6.11
CA CYS A 115 -0.05 -10.31 4.80
C CYS A 115 0.75 -11.60 5.05
N ASP A 116 0.19 -12.78 4.74
CA ASP A 116 0.88 -14.08 4.87
C ASP A 116 2.22 -14.11 4.15
N ARG A 117 2.27 -13.48 2.96
CA ARG A 117 3.50 -13.34 2.19
C ARG A 117 4.52 -12.46 2.92
N TRP A 118 4.07 -11.43 3.62
CA TRP A 118 4.95 -10.59 4.45
C TRP A 118 5.60 -11.40 5.57
N HIS A 119 4.82 -12.24 6.27
CA HIS A 119 5.35 -13.17 7.25
C HIS A 119 6.35 -14.14 6.64
N SER A 120 6.06 -14.70 5.46
CA SER A 120 6.98 -15.62 4.79
C SER A 120 8.32 -14.98 4.39
N ILE A 121 8.31 -13.70 4.02
CA ILE A 121 9.52 -12.94 3.66
C ILE A 121 10.36 -12.68 4.92
N THR A 122 9.74 -12.22 6.01
CA THR A 122 10.44 -11.93 7.26
C THR A 122 10.93 -13.18 7.99
N SER A 123 10.27 -14.32 7.81
CA SER A 123 10.66 -15.58 8.44
C SER A 123 11.83 -16.28 7.74
N ARG A 124 11.98 -16.12 6.41
CA ARG A 124 13.10 -16.70 5.65
C ARG A 124 14.46 -16.08 5.99
N GLU A 125 14.51 -14.80 6.34
CA GLU A 125 15.76 -14.15 6.81
C GLU A 125 16.25 -14.74 8.15
N ALA A 126 15.34 -15.23 9.00
CA ALA A 126 15.69 -15.86 10.27
C ALA A 126 16.33 -17.25 10.12
N GLU A 127 16.19 -17.89 8.96
CA GLU A 127 16.83 -19.18 8.62
C GLU A 127 18.17 -18.96 7.90
N VAL A 128 18.27 -17.98 7.01
CA VAL A 128 19.51 -17.69 6.26
C VAL A 128 20.62 -17.13 7.17
N ASN A 129 20.29 -16.41 8.24
CA ASN A 129 21.27 -15.91 9.23
C ASN A 129 21.65 -16.92 10.35
N ARG A 130 21.30 -18.22 10.19
CA ARG A 130 21.72 -19.30 11.11
C ARG A 130 22.73 -20.28 10.51
N LEU A 131 23.18 -20.02 9.28
CA LEU A 131 24.30 -20.72 8.64
C LEU A 131 25.52 -19.80 8.59
#